data_AF-A0A2T0PZ36-F1
#
_entry.id   AF-A0A2T0PZ36-F1
#
_cell.length_a   1.000
_cell.length_b   1.000
_cell.length_c   1.000
_cell.angle_alpha   90.00
_cell.angle_beta   90.00
_cell.angle_gamma   90.00
#
_symmetry.space_group_name_H-M   'P 1'
#
loop_
_entity.id
_entity.type
_entity.pdbx_description
1 polymer ?
#
loop_
_entity_poly.entity_id
_entity_poly.type
_entity_poly.pdbx_seq_one_letter_code
_entity_poly.pdbx_strand_id
1 'polypeptide(L)'
;MRSRTTVIVLCLAVFGAALAFLLLTGHTGLRLSADAEASAVPMAAVLASTAAGLLLVRLVPPRLPEAEPEPAEHRPALVRQAWGLAAIAVVFAAAGLALGGHWLLYSAGKLVLFIGVALLVVRIWRVPGLLRRARAGVPGRWRLLGPVPALAAWAYLLYYSPLAGAADLSGYAAYSREYLIAAALLTFVTASVTEEIFFRILLQTRLEALLGRWAGVLTASLLFAAMHLSRVADSPDAATLATIVVWNGGFGLLAGYLWSRHRSVWGVIALHGAVNSLTLLPLLAG
;
A
#
# COMPACT_ATOMS: atom_id res chain seq x y z
N MET A 1 7.80 15.87 20.36
CA MET A 1 6.65 16.41 19.60
C MET A 1 7.07 17.07 18.29
N ARG A 2 8.04 18.01 18.27
CA ARG A 2 8.49 18.71 17.05
C ARG A 2 8.80 17.79 15.85
N SER A 3 9.53 16.69 16.06
CA SER A 3 9.88 15.76 14.97
C SER A 3 8.69 15.08 14.29
N ARG A 4 7.58 14.84 15.00
CA ARG A 4 6.38 14.18 14.44
C ARG A 4 5.66 15.10 13.46
N THR A 5 5.46 16.36 13.86
CA THR A 5 4.83 17.37 13.02
C THR A 5 5.65 17.63 11.76
N THR A 6 6.98 17.72 11.88
CA THR A 6 7.87 17.87 10.72
C THR A 6 7.72 16.72 9.73
N VAL A 7 7.72 15.46 10.19
CA VAL A 7 7.53 14.30 9.31
C VAL A 7 6.18 14.36 8.59
N ILE A 8 5.09 14.69 9.31
CA ILE A 8 3.76 14.82 8.71
C ILE A 8 3.76 15.89 7.62
N VAL A 9 4.29 17.09 7.91
CA VAL A 9 4.33 18.21 6.96
C VAL A 9 5.13 17.84 5.71
N LEU A 10 6.31 17.23 5.88
CA LEU A 10 7.15 16.81 4.75
C LEU A 10 6.45 15.75 3.89
N CYS A 11 5.84 14.74 4.50
CA CYS A 11 5.11 13.73 3.73
C CYS A 11 3.91 14.32 2.99
N LEU A 12 3.13 15.19 3.64
CA LEU A 12 2.00 15.86 2.99
C LEU A 12 2.47 16.79 1.86
N ALA A 13 3.61 17.45 2.01
CA ALA A 13 4.21 18.26 0.96
C ALA A 13 4.57 17.41 -0.27
N VAL A 14 5.11 16.20 -0.09
CA VAL A 14 5.39 15.28 -1.21
C VAL A 14 4.10 14.88 -1.93
N PHE A 15 3.05 14.49 -1.21
CA PHE A 15 1.75 14.16 -1.82
C PHE A 15 1.14 15.36 -2.56
N GLY A 16 1.15 16.54 -1.92
CA GLY A 16 0.61 17.77 -2.50
C GLY A 16 1.38 18.22 -3.74
N ALA A 17 2.71 18.15 -3.71
CA ALA A 17 3.56 18.51 -4.85
C ALA A 17 3.36 17.56 -6.04
N ALA A 18 3.26 16.25 -5.79
CA ALA A 18 2.99 15.27 -6.85
C ALA A 18 1.63 15.50 -7.52
N LEU A 19 0.57 15.70 -6.71
CA LEU A 19 -0.76 15.99 -7.23
C LEU A 19 -0.80 17.31 -8.02
N ALA A 20 -0.21 18.37 -7.45
CA ALA A 20 -0.14 19.68 -8.11
C ALA A 20 0.63 19.60 -9.43
N PHE A 21 1.75 18.87 -9.47
CA PHE A 21 2.53 18.67 -10.68
C PHE A 21 1.70 18.00 -11.79
N LEU A 22 1.00 16.90 -11.49
CA LEU A 22 0.15 16.20 -12.47
C LEU A 22 -0.97 17.09 -13.00
N LEU A 23 -1.65 17.84 -12.12
CA LEU A 23 -2.71 18.77 -12.51
C LEU A 23 -2.18 19.92 -13.39
N LEU A 24 -1.07 20.54 -13.00
CA LEU A 24 -0.49 21.68 -13.72
C LEU A 24 0.10 21.29 -15.08
N THR A 25 0.53 20.03 -15.24
CA THR A 25 1.09 19.51 -16.49
C THR A 25 0.06 18.78 -17.36
N GLY A 26 -1.21 18.73 -16.94
CA GLY A 26 -2.30 18.10 -17.72
C GLY A 26 -2.32 16.57 -17.69
N HIS A 27 -1.55 15.92 -16.81
CA HIS A 27 -1.54 14.46 -16.65
C HIS A 27 -2.73 14.00 -15.81
N THR A 28 -3.89 13.85 -16.45
CA THR A 28 -5.14 13.42 -15.79
C THR A 28 -5.46 11.93 -15.97
N GLY A 29 -4.78 11.24 -16.89
CA GLY A 29 -4.82 9.78 -17.03
C GLY A 29 -3.55 9.17 -16.44
N LEU A 30 -3.70 8.32 -15.41
CA LEU A 30 -2.59 7.72 -14.69
C LEU A 30 -2.31 6.32 -15.23
N ARG A 31 -1.11 6.11 -15.78
CA ARG A 31 -0.65 4.77 -16.17
C ARG A 31 -0.12 4.03 -14.94
N LEU A 32 -0.78 2.94 -14.58
CA LEU A 32 -0.56 2.25 -13.29
C LEU A 32 0.35 1.01 -13.39
N SER A 33 0.60 0.52 -14.62
CA SER A 33 1.48 -0.61 -14.91
C SER A 33 2.37 -0.31 -16.10
N ALA A 34 3.56 -0.92 -16.12
CA ALA A 34 4.42 -0.95 -17.30
C ALA A 34 3.89 -1.89 -18.39
N ASP A 35 2.97 -2.80 -18.06
CA ASP A 35 2.32 -3.68 -19.03
C ASP A 35 1.76 -2.87 -20.20
N ALA A 36 1.92 -3.39 -21.42
CA ALA A 36 1.47 -2.71 -22.63
C ALA A 36 -0.06 -2.68 -22.73
N GLU A 37 -0.70 -3.68 -22.11
CA GLU A 37 -2.12 -3.94 -22.09
C GLU A 37 -2.87 -3.08 -21.06
N ALA A 38 -2.15 -2.43 -20.12
CA ALA A 38 -2.76 -1.67 -19.04
C ALA A 38 -3.19 -0.27 -19.49
N SER A 39 -4.50 -0.03 -19.51
CA SER A 39 -5.08 1.27 -19.79
C SER A 39 -4.83 2.29 -18.67
N ALA A 40 -4.76 3.57 -19.04
CA ALA A 40 -4.64 4.65 -18.08
C ALA A 40 -5.95 4.82 -17.30
N VAL A 41 -5.84 5.01 -15.97
CA VAL A 41 -7.00 5.21 -15.10
C VAL A 41 -7.21 6.71 -14.86
N PRO A 42 -8.44 7.22 -14.95
CA PRO A 42 -8.72 8.62 -14.66
C PRO A 42 -8.29 9.02 -13.23
N MET A 43 -7.50 10.08 -13.11
CA MET A 43 -7.02 10.58 -11.81
C MET A 43 -8.19 10.94 -10.88
N ALA A 44 -9.30 11.43 -11.43
CA ALA A 44 -10.52 11.71 -10.66
C ALA A 44 -11.06 10.45 -9.95
N ALA A 45 -11.06 9.28 -10.62
CA ALA A 45 -11.48 8.02 -10.01
C ALA A 45 -10.54 7.62 -8.86
N VAL A 46 -9.22 7.76 -9.06
CA VAL A 46 -8.20 7.46 -8.05
C VAL A 46 -8.36 8.34 -6.80
N LEU A 47 -8.54 9.65 -7.00
CA LEU A 47 -8.69 10.59 -5.89
C LEU A 47 -10.02 10.40 -5.17
N ALA A 48 -11.12 10.25 -5.91
CA ALA A 48 -12.45 10.06 -5.33
C ALA A 48 -12.55 8.75 -4.54
N SER A 49 -12.06 7.64 -5.11
CA SER A 49 -12.07 6.33 -4.44
C SER A 49 -11.22 6.35 -3.16
N THR A 50 -10.00 6.91 -3.23
CA THR A 50 -9.11 7.05 -2.07
C THR A 50 -9.74 7.91 -0.98
N ALA A 51 -10.31 9.07 -1.33
CA ALA A 51 -10.96 9.97 -0.38
C ALA A 51 -12.19 9.32 0.28
N ALA A 52 -13.05 8.67 -0.50
CA ALA A 52 -14.22 7.96 0.02
C ALA A 52 -13.83 6.80 0.94
N GLY A 53 -12.80 6.02 0.55
CA GLY A 53 -12.26 4.95 1.39
C GLY A 53 -11.73 5.48 2.73
N LEU A 54 -10.93 6.54 2.71
CA LEU A 54 -10.39 7.16 3.93
C LEU A 54 -11.51 7.69 4.84
N LEU A 55 -12.51 8.34 4.26
CA LEU A 55 -13.68 8.84 4.98
C LEU A 55 -14.45 7.68 5.65
N LEU A 56 -14.71 6.59 4.93
CA LEU A 56 -15.45 5.45 5.47
C LEU A 56 -14.64 4.68 6.54
N VAL A 57 -13.32 4.57 6.39
CA VAL A 57 -12.45 4.03 7.45
C VAL A 57 -12.57 4.88 8.73
N ARG A 58 -12.70 6.20 8.60
CA ARG A 58 -12.87 7.12 9.73
C ARG A 58 -14.24 7.01 10.38
N LEU A 59 -15.28 6.77 9.59
CA LEU A 59 -16.68 6.77 10.03
C LEU A 59 -17.17 5.41 10.57
N VAL A 60 -16.49 4.29 10.27
CA VAL A 60 -17.01 2.95 10.61
C VAL A 60 -16.09 2.16 11.55
N PRO A 61 -16.43 2.03 12.85
CA PRO A 61 -17.33 2.91 13.60
C PRO A 61 -16.79 4.35 13.78
N PRO A 62 -17.57 5.29 14.30
CA PRO A 62 -17.08 6.65 14.52
C PRO A 62 -16.00 6.75 15.61
N ARG A 63 -15.96 5.77 16.52
CA ARG A 63 -15.05 5.74 17.67
C ARG A 63 -14.41 4.36 17.83
N LEU A 64 -13.10 4.35 17.93
CA LEU A 64 -12.31 3.23 18.46
C LEU A 64 -11.27 3.78 19.43
N PRO A 65 -10.86 2.98 20.44
CA PRO A 65 -9.76 3.33 21.32
C PRO A 65 -8.49 3.66 20.54
N GLU A 66 -7.75 4.66 21.01
CA GLU A 66 -6.40 4.90 20.52
C GLU A 66 -5.44 3.85 21.07
N ALA A 67 -4.38 3.57 20.31
CA ALA A 67 -3.35 2.67 20.79
C ALA A 67 -2.56 3.36 21.92
N GLU A 68 -2.34 2.63 23.00
CA GLU A 68 -1.49 3.11 24.08
C GLU A 68 -0.03 3.29 23.60
N PRO A 69 0.71 4.26 24.16
CA PRO A 69 2.13 4.41 23.87
C PRO A 69 2.90 3.15 24.24
N GLU A 70 3.86 2.76 23.41
CA GLU A 70 4.73 1.64 23.74
C GLU A 70 5.66 2.01 24.92
N PRO A 71 5.94 1.05 25.85
CA PRO A 71 6.84 1.27 26.97
C PRO A 71 8.22 1.79 26.54
N ALA A 72 8.78 2.72 27.32
CA ALA A 72 10.04 3.39 26.97
C ALA A 72 11.22 2.41 26.83
N GLU A 73 11.23 1.33 27.61
CA GLU A 73 12.22 0.24 27.56
C GLU A 73 12.30 -0.45 26.19
N HIS A 74 11.20 -0.50 25.44
CA HIS A 74 11.15 -1.11 24.11
C HIS A 74 11.63 -0.17 23.00
N ARG A 75 11.77 1.13 23.28
CA ARG A 75 12.07 2.15 22.28
C ARG A 75 13.36 1.86 21.49
N PRO A 76 14.50 1.47 22.10
CA PRO A 76 15.72 1.19 21.33
C PRO A 76 15.54 0.05 20.33
N ALA A 77 14.88 -1.03 20.74
CA ALA A 77 14.59 -2.17 19.88
C ALA A 77 13.61 -1.79 18.75
N LEU A 78 12.57 -1.01 19.06
CA LEU A 78 11.62 -0.49 18.07
C LEU A 78 12.31 0.38 17.02
N VAL A 79 13.23 1.27 17.43
CA VAL A 79 14.00 2.11 16.51
C VAL A 79 14.83 1.25 15.55
N ARG A 80 15.54 0.23 16.06
CA ARG A 80 16.33 -0.67 15.22
C ARG A 80 15.46 -1.49 14.26
N GLN A 81 14.31 -1.98 14.73
CA GLN A 81 13.35 -2.66 13.85
C GLN A 81 12.84 -1.73 12.75
N ALA A 82 12.40 -0.51 13.09
CA ALA A 82 11.86 0.43 12.12
C ALA A 82 12.90 0.82 11.06
N TRP A 83 14.13 1.12 11.47
CA TRP A 83 15.23 1.41 10.54
C TRP A 83 15.62 0.22 9.68
N GLY A 84 15.74 -0.98 10.27
CA GLY A 84 16.05 -2.20 9.51
C GLY A 84 14.98 -2.51 8.46
N LEU A 85 13.70 -2.39 8.81
CA LEU A 85 12.59 -2.59 7.88
C LEU A 85 12.52 -1.49 6.82
N ALA A 86 12.74 -0.22 7.19
CA ALA A 86 12.80 0.86 6.21
C ALA A 86 13.97 0.70 5.23
N ALA A 87 15.14 0.27 5.74
CA ALA A 87 16.30 -0.04 4.90
C ALA A 87 16.00 -1.17 3.92
N ILE A 88 15.31 -2.23 4.35
CA ILE A 88 14.85 -3.30 3.45
C ILE A 88 13.96 -2.73 2.33
N ALA A 89 13.01 -1.85 2.65
CA ALA A 89 12.14 -1.23 1.65
C ALA A 89 12.93 -0.41 0.61
N VAL A 90 13.90 0.39 1.08
CA VAL A 90 14.76 1.21 0.22
C VAL A 90 15.70 0.35 -0.64
N VAL A 91 16.33 -0.66 -0.04
CA VAL A 91 17.21 -1.60 -0.74
C VAL A 91 16.43 -2.35 -1.81
N PHE A 92 15.20 -2.81 -1.51
CA PHE A 92 14.36 -3.46 -2.50
C PHE A 92 13.99 -2.54 -3.66
N ALA A 93 13.62 -1.27 -3.38
CA ALA A 93 13.33 -0.28 -4.41
C ALA A 93 14.54 -0.05 -5.33
N ALA A 94 15.74 0.14 -4.75
CA ALA A 94 16.97 0.35 -5.50
C ALA A 94 17.39 -0.89 -6.30
N ALA A 95 17.29 -2.08 -5.70
CA ALA A 95 17.57 -3.34 -6.39
C ALA A 95 16.60 -3.59 -7.54
N GLY A 96 15.32 -3.24 -7.38
CA GLY A 96 14.32 -3.32 -8.45
C GLY A 96 14.74 -2.51 -9.68
N LEU A 97 15.21 -1.27 -9.48
CA LEU A 97 15.70 -0.42 -10.58
C LEU A 97 16.95 -1.00 -11.23
N ALA A 98 17.85 -1.60 -10.45
CA ALA A 98 19.08 -2.21 -10.97
C ALA A 98 18.85 -3.52 -11.73
N LEU A 99 17.79 -4.27 -11.41
CA LEU A 99 17.48 -5.59 -12.00
C LEU A 99 16.70 -5.51 -13.31
N GLY A 100 16.30 -4.33 -13.80
CA GLY A 100 15.80 -4.14 -15.17
C GLY A 100 14.74 -5.13 -15.66
N GLY A 101 13.73 -5.44 -14.83
CA GLY A 101 12.59 -6.26 -15.26
C GLY A 101 12.73 -7.79 -15.12
N HIS A 102 13.78 -8.32 -14.47
CA HIS A 102 13.87 -9.76 -14.17
C HIS A 102 12.79 -10.22 -13.15
N TRP A 103 11.59 -10.53 -13.63
CA TRP A 103 10.40 -10.76 -12.80
C TRP A 103 10.53 -11.88 -11.76
N LEU A 104 11.25 -12.98 -12.08
CA LEU A 104 11.50 -14.09 -11.15
C LEU A 104 12.39 -13.64 -9.98
N LEU A 105 13.50 -12.96 -10.28
CA LEU A 105 14.42 -12.43 -9.28
C LEU A 105 13.74 -11.34 -8.43
N TYR A 106 12.93 -10.50 -9.07
CA TYR A 106 12.14 -9.49 -8.37
C TYR A 106 11.15 -10.14 -7.38
N SER A 107 10.40 -11.14 -7.82
CA SER A 107 9.41 -11.84 -6.99
C SER A 107 10.05 -12.66 -5.86
N ALA A 108 11.13 -13.40 -6.16
CA ALA A 108 11.87 -14.16 -5.16
C ALA A 108 12.56 -13.24 -4.15
N GLY A 109 13.22 -12.18 -4.64
CA GLY A 109 13.86 -11.16 -3.80
C GLY A 109 12.86 -10.48 -2.87
N LYS A 110 11.64 -10.23 -3.33
CA LYS A 110 10.54 -9.70 -2.52
C LYS A 110 10.21 -10.64 -1.35
N LEU A 111 9.98 -11.93 -1.61
CA LEU A 111 9.69 -12.91 -0.55
C LEU A 111 10.85 -13.03 0.46
N VAL A 112 12.09 -13.11 -0.03
CA VAL A 112 13.28 -13.23 0.82
C VAL A 112 13.45 -12.00 1.70
N LEU A 113 13.36 -10.80 1.14
CA LEU A 113 13.58 -9.55 1.87
C LEU A 113 12.41 -9.20 2.80
N PHE A 114 11.18 -9.23 2.28
CA PHE A 114 9.99 -8.78 3.02
C PHE A 114 9.47 -9.79 4.04
N ILE A 115 9.78 -11.08 3.88
CA ILE A 115 9.44 -12.10 4.87
C ILE A 115 10.70 -12.57 5.59
N GLY A 116 11.66 -13.17 4.90
CA GLY A 116 12.84 -13.77 5.51
C GLY A 116 13.67 -12.78 6.34
N VAL A 117 14.22 -11.76 5.69
CA VAL A 117 15.09 -10.77 6.33
C VAL A 117 14.30 -9.88 7.30
N ALA A 118 13.08 -9.49 6.96
CA ALA A 118 12.21 -8.73 7.84
C ALA A 118 11.90 -9.48 9.16
N LEU A 119 11.62 -10.78 9.10
CA LEU A 119 11.41 -11.60 10.29
C LEU A 119 12.70 -11.74 11.11
N LEU A 120 13.86 -11.85 10.45
CA LEU A 120 15.16 -11.86 11.12
C LEU A 120 15.38 -10.55 11.91
N VAL A 121 15.14 -9.39 11.28
CA VAL A 121 15.19 -8.06 11.93
C VAL A 121 14.30 -8.04 13.18
N VAL A 122 13.06 -8.48 13.06
CA VAL A 122 12.12 -8.51 14.20
C VAL A 122 12.54 -9.51 15.28
N ARG A 123 13.18 -10.61 14.90
CA ARG A 123 13.63 -11.68 15.80
C ARG A 123 14.88 -11.30 16.59
N ILE A 124 15.79 -10.54 16.00
CA ILE A 124 17.02 -10.05 16.63
C ILE A 124 16.68 -8.97 17.68
N TRP A 125 15.89 -7.97 17.31
CA TRP A 125 15.52 -6.87 18.21
C TRP A 125 14.12 -7.03 18.75
N ARG A 126 13.84 -8.08 19.52
CA ARG A 126 12.46 -8.44 19.91
C ARG A 126 11.78 -7.33 20.71
N VAL A 127 10.50 -7.13 20.39
CA VAL A 127 9.57 -6.30 21.17
C VAL A 127 8.33 -7.16 21.47
N PRO A 128 8.31 -7.87 22.60
CA PRO A 128 7.27 -8.85 22.90
C PRO A 128 5.89 -8.20 22.95
N GLY A 129 4.91 -8.82 22.29
CA GLY A 129 3.51 -8.41 22.37
C GLY A 129 3.13 -7.15 21.60
N LEU A 130 4.03 -6.54 20.80
CA LEU A 130 3.74 -5.32 20.03
C LEU A 130 2.44 -5.45 19.21
N LEU A 131 2.32 -6.50 18.40
CA LEU A 131 1.12 -6.72 17.57
C LEU A 131 -0.14 -6.98 18.41
N ARG A 132 0.01 -7.63 19.57
CA ARG A 132 -1.10 -7.88 20.49
C ARG A 132 -1.60 -6.57 21.10
N ARG A 133 -0.70 -5.72 21.59
CA ARG A 133 -1.04 -4.38 22.11
C ARG A 133 -1.67 -3.50 21.04
N ALA A 134 -1.09 -3.48 19.84
CA ALA A 134 -1.65 -2.74 18.71
C ALA A 134 -3.11 -3.15 18.38
N ARG A 135 -3.49 -4.42 18.65
CA ARG A 135 -4.83 -4.98 18.43
C ARG A 135 -5.75 -4.92 19.65
N ALA A 136 -5.23 -4.73 20.86
CA ALA A 136 -5.96 -4.93 22.11
C ALA A 136 -7.21 -4.03 22.22
N GLY A 137 -7.17 -2.83 21.62
CA GLY A 137 -8.28 -1.87 21.64
C GLY A 137 -9.33 -2.06 20.54
N VAL A 138 -9.14 -2.97 19.57
CA VAL A 138 -10.08 -3.11 18.43
C VAL A 138 -10.90 -4.40 18.57
N PRO A 139 -12.22 -4.32 18.82
CA PRO A 139 -13.07 -5.50 18.91
C PRO A 139 -13.01 -6.38 17.66
N GLY A 140 -13.08 -7.69 17.82
CA GLY A 140 -12.96 -8.66 16.72
C GLY A 140 -13.89 -8.39 15.54
N ARG A 141 -15.16 -8.06 15.83
CA ARG A 141 -16.15 -7.69 14.80
C ARG A 141 -15.71 -6.51 13.93
N TRP A 142 -15.03 -5.52 14.50
CA TRP A 142 -14.58 -4.34 13.75
C TRP A 142 -13.27 -4.59 13.00
N ARG A 143 -12.46 -5.54 13.45
CA ARG A 143 -11.36 -6.06 12.64
C ARG A 143 -11.88 -6.77 11.39
N LEU A 144 -13.00 -7.47 11.49
CA LEU A 144 -13.57 -8.21 10.36
C LEU A 144 -14.43 -7.31 9.44
N LEU A 145 -15.42 -6.64 10.00
CA LEU A 145 -16.47 -5.95 9.24
C LEU A 145 -16.18 -4.46 8.99
N GLY A 146 -15.37 -3.83 9.84
CA GLY A 146 -15.07 -2.39 9.73
C GLY A 146 -14.46 -1.97 8.39
N PRO A 147 -13.57 -2.77 7.77
CA PRO A 147 -13.06 -2.52 6.42
C PRO A 147 -14.13 -2.53 5.31
N VAL A 148 -15.20 -3.32 5.45
CA VAL A 148 -16.10 -3.67 4.34
C VAL A 148 -16.68 -2.44 3.62
N PRO A 149 -17.23 -1.42 4.30
CA PRO A 149 -17.79 -0.26 3.60
C PRO A 149 -16.73 0.53 2.80
N ALA A 150 -15.52 0.69 3.36
CA ALA A 150 -14.44 1.38 2.68
C ALA A 150 -13.98 0.61 1.43
N LEU A 151 -13.83 -0.72 1.54
CA LEU A 151 -13.47 -1.58 0.39
C LEU A 151 -14.54 -1.51 -0.71
N ALA A 152 -15.82 -1.64 -0.34
CA ALA A 152 -16.93 -1.64 -1.30
C ALA A 152 -17.03 -0.30 -2.04
N ALA A 153 -17.00 0.82 -1.32
CA ALA A 153 -17.08 2.14 -1.93
C ALA A 153 -15.85 2.45 -2.78
N TRP A 154 -14.65 2.11 -2.30
CA TRP A 154 -13.41 2.29 -3.06
C TRP A 154 -13.45 1.49 -4.36
N ALA A 155 -13.82 0.20 -4.30
CA ALA A 155 -13.89 -0.67 -5.47
C ALA A 155 -14.95 -0.21 -6.47
N TYR A 156 -16.14 0.18 -5.99
CA TYR A 156 -17.19 0.72 -6.84
C TYR A 156 -16.72 1.98 -7.57
N LEU A 157 -16.17 2.96 -6.84
CA LEU A 157 -15.74 4.23 -7.43
C LEU A 157 -14.62 4.03 -8.45
N LEU A 158 -13.67 3.15 -8.17
CA LEU A 158 -12.51 2.96 -9.03
C LEU A 158 -12.79 2.13 -10.28
N TYR A 159 -13.70 1.13 -10.22
CA TYR A 159 -13.88 0.16 -11.30
C TYR A 159 -15.26 0.19 -11.97
N TYR A 160 -16.29 0.65 -11.27
CA TYR A 160 -17.69 0.47 -11.71
C TYR A 160 -18.48 1.77 -11.81
N SER A 161 -17.96 2.88 -11.28
CA SER A 161 -18.62 4.18 -11.35
C SER A 161 -18.33 4.90 -12.68
N PRO A 162 -19.14 5.91 -13.06
CA PRO A 162 -18.85 6.73 -14.25
C PRO A 162 -17.46 7.41 -14.23
N LEU A 163 -16.85 7.58 -13.06
CA LEU A 163 -15.50 8.15 -12.94
C LEU A 163 -14.42 7.18 -13.44
N ALA A 164 -14.66 5.87 -13.35
CA ALA A 164 -13.69 4.82 -13.70
C ALA A 164 -13.33 4.85 -15.20
N GLY A 165 -14.23 5.35 -16.05
CA GLY A 165 -14.12 5.21 -17.49
C GLY A 165 -14.36 3.77 -17.95
N ALA A 166 -14.12 3.50 -19.24
CA ALA A 166 -14.15 2.14 -19.76
C ALA A 166 -12.75 1.51 -19.64
N ALA A 167 -12.66 0.34 -19.00
CA ALA A 167 -11.44 -0.44 -19.01
C ALA A 167 -11.27 -1.12 -20.37
N ASP A 168 -10.16 -0.84 -21.05
CA ASP A 168 -9.75 -1.63 -22.21
C ASP A 168 -9.04 -2.89 -21.72
N LEU A 169 -9.65 -4.05 -21.96
CA LEU A 169 -9.12 -5.37 -21.61
C LEU A 169 -8.69 -6.17 -22.84
N SER A 170 -8.77 -5.57 -24.05
CA SER A 170 -8.51 -6.27 -25.31
C SER A 170 -7.09 -6.85 -25.37
N GLY A 171 -6.11 -6.16 -24.80
CA GLY A 171 -4.73 -6.66 -24.69
C GLY A 171 -4.60 -7.95 -23.87
N TYR A 172 -5.49 -8.16 -22.89
CA TYR A 172 -5.48 -9.38 -22.07
C TYR A 172 -6.23 -10.55 -22.72
N ALA A 173 -7.02 -10.32 -23.78
CA ALA A 173 -7.81 -11.36 -24.45
C ALA A 173 -6.96 -12.40 -25.19
N ALA A 174 -5.68 -12.09 -25.46
CA ALA A 174 -4.73 -13.01 -26.08
C ALA A 174 -4.24 -14.12 -25.13
N TYR A 175 -4.40 -13.95 -23.82
CA TYR A 175 -3.96 -14.91 -22.82
C TYR A 175 -5.05 -15.92 -22.49
N SER A 176 -4.65 -17.18 -22.25
CA SER A 176 -5.59 -18.19 -21.78
C SER A 176 -6.11 -17.86 -20.37
N ARG A 177 -7.32 -18.33 -20.04
CA ARG A 177 -7.93 -18.10 -18.73
C ARG A 177 -7.06 -18.68 -17.61
N GLU A 178 -6.48 -19.86 -17.83
CA GLU A 178 -5.63 -20.57 -16.88
C GLU A 178 -4.37 -19.75 -16.58
N TYR A 179 -3.77 -19.14 -17.61
CA TYR A 179 -2.64 -18.24 -17.45
C TYR A 179 -3.01 -17.01 -16.60
N LEU A 180 -4.13 -16.36 -16.90
CA LEU A 180 -4.59 -15.18 -16.15
C LEU A 180 -4.89 -15.52 -14.69
N ILE A 181 -5.50 -16.68 -14.41
CA ILE A 181 -5.72 -17.18 -13.05
C ILE A 181 -4.38 -17.39 -12.34
N ALA A 182 -3.42 -18.07 -12.98
CA ALA A 182 -2.11 -18.32 -12.40
C ALA A 182 -1.35 -17.00 -12.10
N ALA A 183 -1.36 -16.06 -13.04
CA ALA A 183 -0.75 -14.74 -12.88
C ALA A 183 -1.42 -13.93 -11.77
N ALA A 184 -2.75 -13.95 -11.68
CA ALA A 184 -3.51 -13.28 -10.62
C ALA A 184 -3.21 -13.89 -9.24
N LEU A 185 -3.12 -15.22 -9.12
CA LEU A 185 -2.77 -15.89 -7.87
C LEU A 185 -1.33 -15.59 -7.43
N LEU A 186 -0.38 -15.62 -8.37
CA LEU A 186 1.01 -15.25 -8.08
C LEU A 186 1.11 -13.78 -7.63
N THR A 187 0.41 -12.88 -8.31
CA THR A 187 0.32 -11.45 -7.94
C THR A 187 -0.33 -11.29 -6.57
N PHE A 188 -1.38 -12.05 -6.26
CA PHE A 188 -2.03 -12.00 -4.96
C PHE A 188 -1.05 -12.39 -3.83
N VAL A 189 -0.29 -13.47 -3.99
CA VAL A 189 0.68 -13.91 -2.97
C VAL A 189 1.84 -12.93 -2.85
N THR A 190 2.44 -12.54 -3.96
CA THR A 190 3.67 -11.73 -3.98
C THR A 190 3.43 -10.25 -3.72
N ALA A 191 2.30 -9.70 -4.16
CA ALA A 191 1.94 -8.31 -3.93
C ALA A 191 0.98 -8.19 -2.74
N SER A 192 -0.22 -8.77 -2.83
CA SER A 192 -1.29 -8.49 -1.86
C SER A 192 -1.03 -9.06 -0.48
N VAL A 193 -0.48 -10.27 -0.37
CA VAL A 193 -0.18 -10.88 0.94
C VAL A 193 1.17 -10.40 1.47
N THR A 194 2.23 -10.55 0.67
CA THR A 194 3.60 -10.30 1.13
C THR A 194 3.82 -8.82 1.45
N GLU A 195 3.39 -7.91 0.58
CA GLU A 195 3.64 -6.47 0.78
C GLU A 195 2.81 -5.95 1.95
N GLU A 196 1.56 -6.37 2.11
CA GLU A 196 0.75 -5.89 3.23
C GLU A 196 1.29 -6.41 4.57
N ILE A 197 1.77 -7.67 4.64
CA ILE A 197 2.47 -8.19 5.82
C ILE A 197 3.67 -7.30 6.16
N PHE A 198 4.52 -7.00 5.19
CA PHE A 198 5.72 -6.22 5.43
C PHE A 198 5.42 -4.76 5.73
N PHE A 199 4.68 -4.06 4.88
CA PHE A 199 4.44 -2.63 5.01
C PHE A 199 3.49 -2.30 6.15
N ARG A 200 2.38 -3.04 6.35
CA ARG A 200 1.39 -2.71 7.38
C ARG A 200 1.72 -3.36 8.71
N ILE A 201 1.80 -4.69 8.71
CA ILE A 201 1.90 -5.46 9.95
C ILE A 201 3.29 -5.28 10.56
N LEU A 202 4.35 -5.38 9.77
CA LEU A 202 5.71 -5.20 10.26
C LEU A 202 6.06 -3.72 10.36
N LEU A 203 6.40 -3.05 9.26
CA LEU A 203 6.98 -1.71 9.22
C LEU A 203 6.09 -0.63 9.86
N GLN A 204 4.87 -0.42 9.34
CA GLN A 204 4.00 0.66 9.78
C GLN A 204 3.66 0.56 11.27
N THR A 205 3.41 -0.65 11.80
CA THR A 205 3.12 -0.80 13.23
C THR A 205 4.27 -0.29 14.12
N ARG A 206 5.53 -0.44 13.71
CA ARG A 206 6.68 0.12 14.46
C ARG A 206 6.78 1.62 14.26
N LEU A 207 6.57 2.11 13.04
CA LEU A 207 6.60 3.54 12.76
C LEU A 207 5.50 4.28 13.53
N GLU A 208 4.30 3.72 13.64
CA GLU A 208 3.22 4.26 14.47
C GLU A 208 3.58 4.30 15.95
N ALA A 209 4.21 3.24 16.48
CA ALA A 209 4.66 3.21 17.87
C ALA A 209 5.71 4.29 18.18
N LEU A 210 6.58 4.63 17.23
CA LEU A 210 7.64 5.63 17.41
C LEU A 210 7.16 7.06 17.13
N LEU A 211 6.52 7.24 15.97
CA LEU A 211 6.21 8.55 15.37
C LEU A 211 4.74 8.96 15.58
N GLY A 212 3.90 8.07 16.08
CA GLY A 212 2.45 8.26 16.15
C GLY A 212 1.76 7.86 14.85
N ARG A 213 0.43 7.75 14.91
CA ARG A 213 -0.43 7.22 13.85
C ARG A 213 -0.12 7.81 12.47
N TRP A 214 -0.32 9.12 12.30
CA TRP A 214 -0.26 9.75 10.99
C TRP A 214 1.13 9.78 10.39
N ALA A 215 2.15 10.11 11.20
CA ALA A 215 3.53 10.07 10.74
C ALA A 215 3.92 8.64 10.29
N GLY A 216 3.55 7.61 11.07
CA GLY A 216 3.83 6.23 10.71
C GLY A 216 3.13 5.76 9.43
N VAL A 217 1.84 6.09 9.27
CA VAL A 217 1.07 5.79 8.06
C VAL A 217 1.69 6.49 6.83
N LEU A 218 1.94 7.79 6.91
CA LEU A 218 2.47 8.58 5.79
C LEU A 218 3.86 8.09 5.37
N THR A 219 4.77 7.86 6.32
CA THR A 219 6.11 7.33 6.02
C THR A 219 6.05 5.95 5.38
N ALA A 220 5.23 5.03 5.93
CA ALA A 220 5.07 3.71 5.33
C ALA A 220 4.46 3.76 3.92
N SER A 221 3.55 4.71 3.67
CA SER A 221 2.89 4.90 2.38
C SER A 221 3.87 5.41 1.31
N LEU A 222 4.78 6.33 1.66
CA LEU A 222 5.81 6.80 0.73
C LEU A 222 6.89 5.75 0.47
N LEU A 223 7.28 4.95 1.48
CA LEU A 223 8.18 3.81 1.26
C LEU A 223 7.52 2.74 0.38
N PHE A 224 6.20 2.53 0.56
CA PHE A 224 5.42 1.67 -0.31
C PHE A 224 5.34 2.22 -1.73
N ALA A 225 5.19 3.54 -1.92
CA ALA A 225 5.25 4.15 -3.23
C ALA A 225 6.64 3.94 -3.88
N ALA A 226 7.72 4.16 -3.13
CA ALA A 226 9.09 4.05 -3.65
C ALA A 226 9.43 2.65 -4.16
N MET A 227 8.93 1.57 -3.55
CA MET A 227 9.19 0.20 -4.02
C MET A 227 8.63 -0.07 -5.43
N HIS A 228 7.66 0.74 -5.89
CA HIS A 228 6.98 0.60 -7.17
C HIS A 228 7.71 1.33 -8.31
N LEU A 229 8.82 2.03 -8.04
CA LEU A 229 9.60 2.74 -9.04
C LEU A 229 9.97 1.85 -10.23
N SER A 230 10.54 0.68 -9.97
CA SER A 230 10.96 -0.26 -11.01
C SER A 230 9.81 -1.00 -11.69
N ARG A 231 8.57 -0.86 -11.21
CA ARG A 231 7.40 -1.53 -11.79
C ARG A 231 6.70 -0.65 -12.83
N VAL A 232 6.82 0.67 -12.71
CA VAL A 232 6.13 1.61 -13.60
C VAL A 232 7.04 2.07 -14.74
N ALA A 233 8.35 2.21 -14.50
CA ALA A 233 9.31 2.51 -15.57
C ALA A 233 10.74 2.10 -15.18
N ASP A 234 11.53 1.69 -16.18
CA ASP A 234 12.98 1.47 -16.02
C ASP A 234 13.74 2.78 -15.79
N SER A 235 13.22 3.90 -16.31
CA SER A 235 13.73 5.26 -16.13
C SER A 235 12.57 6.24 -15.83
N PRO A 236 12.12 6.35 -14.57
CA PRO A 236 10.95 7.15 -14.23
C PRO A 236 11.25 8.65 -14.38
N ASP A 237 10.48 9.32 -15.23
CA ASP A 237 10.47 10.78 -15.33
C ASP A 237 9.64 11.42 -14.19
N ALA A 238 9.58 12.75 -14.16
CA ALA A 238 8.86 13.47 -13.11
C ALA A 238 7.35 13.12 -13.06
N ALA A 239 6.72 12.89 -14.22
CA ALA A 239 5.31 12.50 -14.30
C ALA A 239 5.09 11.08 -13.76
N THR A 240 6.00 10.16 -14.04
CA THR A 240 5.99 8.81 -13.49
C THR A 240 6.15 8.81 -11.97
N LEU A 241 7.11 9.58 -11.45
CA LEU A 241 7.31 9.73 -10.01
C LEU A 241 6.06 10.29 -9.33
N ALA A 242 5.47 11.34 -9.90
CA ALA A 242 4.25 11.93 -9.37
C ALA A 242 3.06 10.95 -9.42
N THR A 243 2.93 10.19 -10.51
CA THR A 243 1.92 9.14 -10.67
C THR A 243 2.07 8.06 -9.60
N ILE A 244 3.29 7.59 -9.34
CA ILE A 244 3.57 6.60 -8.29
C ILE A 244 3.18 7.12 -6.91
N VAL A 245 3.49 8.38 -6.60
CA VAL A 245 3.10 9.00 -5.33
C VAL A 245 1.58 9.10 -5.19
N VAL A 246 0.88 9.58 -6.22
CA VAL A 246 -0.59 9.73 -6.18
C VAL A 246 -1.29 8.37 -6.13
N TRP A 247 -0.87 7.41 -6.96
CA TRP A 247 -1.47 6.10 -7.03
C TRP A 247 -1.00 5.17 -5.90
N ASN A 248 0.25 4.71 -5.94
CA ASN A 248 0.76 3.73 -4.97
C ASN A 248 0.86 4.34 -3.56
N GLY A 249 1.26 5.61 -3.46
CA GLY A 249 1.26 6.32 -2.18
C GLY A 249 -0.16 6.57 -1.64
N GLY A 250 -1.12 6.95 -2.50
CA GLY A 250 -2.52 7.13 -2.13
C GLY A 250 -3.19 5.83 -1.68
N PHE A 251 -2.94 4.74 -2.41
CA PHE A 251 -3.31 3.39 -2.00
C PHE A 251 -2.69 3.02 -0.66
N GLY A 252 -1.38 3.27 -0.49
CA GLY A 252 -0.64 3.05 0.75
C GLY A 252 -1.25 3.82 1.93
N LEU A 253 -1.72 5.04 1.70
CA LEU A 253 -2.39 5.87 2.70
C LEU A 253 -3.74 5.26 3.11
N LEU A 254 -4.54 4.80 2.14
CA LEU A 254 -5.82 4.12 2.40
C LEU A 254 -5.61 2.81 3.17
N ALA A 255 -4.80 1.89 2.63
CA ALA A 255 -4.50 0.60 3.25
C ALA A 255 -3.83 0.79 4.63
N GLY A 256 -2.93 1.76 4.73
CA GLY A 256 -2.27 2.15 5.97
C GLY A 256 -3.24 2.65 7.01
N TYR A 257 -4.15 3.57 6.67
CA TYR A 257 -5.15 4.06 7.62
C TYR A 257 -6.15 2.95 8.00
N LEU A 258 -6.55 2.11 7.05
CA LEU A 258 -7.41 0.95 7.29
C LEU A 258 -6.76 -0.01 8.29
N TRP A 259 -5.48 -0.35 8.13
CA TRP A 259 -4.71 -1.13 9.10
C TRP A 259 -4.61 -0.43 10.45
N SER A 260 -4.21 0.85 10.46
CA SER A 260 -3.99 1.62 11.68
C SER A 260 -5.21 1.62 12.59
N ARG A 261 -6.37 1.67 11.95
CA ARG A 261 -7.65 1.86 12.60
C ARG A 261 -8.33 0.53 12.93
N HIS A 262 -8.37 -0.42 12.00
CA HIS A 262 -9.07 -1.69 12.17
C HIS A 262 -8.18 -2.85 12.58
N ARG A 263 -6.85 -2.73 12.42
CA ARG A 263 -5.89 -3.83 12.60
C ARG A 263 -6.29 -5.11 11.88
N SER A 264 -6.95 -4.95 10.74
CA SER A 264 -7.47 -6.03 9.92
C SER A 264 -6.43 -6.42 8.89
N VAL A 265 -5.83 -7.60 9.06
CA VAL A 265 -4.91 -8.17 8.06
C VAL A 265 -5.69 -8.53 6.80
N TRP A 266 -6.83 -9.20 6.96
CA TRP A 266 -7.66 -9.61 5.85
C TRP A 266 -8.26 -8.42 5.11
N GLY A 267 -8.62 -7.34 5.80
CA GLY A 267 -9.13 -6.13 5.16
C GLY A 267 -8.10 -5.47 4.24
N VAL A 268 -6.83 -5.35 4.66
CA VAL A 268 -5.79 -4.78 3.79
C VAL A 268 -5.40 -5.72 2.66
N ILE A 269 -5.31 -7.03 2.91
CA ILE A 269 -5.03 -8.02 1.86
C ILE A 269 -6.17 -8.05 0.84
N ALA A 270 -7.43 -7.99 1.27
CA ALA A 270 -8.58 -7.95 0.36
C ALA A 270 -8.61 -6.66 -0.46
N LEU A 271 -8.30 -5.51 0.14
CA LEU A 271 -8.19 -4.23 -0.58
C LEU A 271 -7.09 -4.29 -1.65
N HIS A 272 -5.91 -4.81 -1.31
CA HIS A 272 -4.80 -4.93 -2.26
C HIS A 272 -5.09 -6.00 -3.33
N GLY A 273 -5.68 -7.13 -2.95
CA GLY A 273 -6.14 -8.14 -3.91
C GLY A 273 -7.16 -7.57 -4.88
N ALA A 274 -8.08 -6.73 -4.40
CA ALA A 274 -9.06 -6.05 -5.23
C ALA A 274 -8.40 -5.14 -6.27
N VAL A 275 -7.37 -4.36 -5.89
CA VAL A 275 -6.59 -3.54 -6.82
C VAL A 275 -6.03 -4.38 -7.97
N ASN A 276 -5.45 -5.53 -7.64
CA ASN A 276 -4.73 -6.35 -8.61
C ASN A 276 -5.64 -7.22 -9.49
N SER A 277 -6.84 -7.54 -9.02
CA SER A 277 -7.67 -8.57 -9.66
C SER A 277 -9.00 -8.08 -10.20
N LEU A 278 -9.58 -6.97 -9.69
CA LEU A 278 -10.93 -6.56 -10.10
C LEU A 278 -11.01 -6.16 -11.57
N THR A 279 -9.97 -5.51 -12.11
CA THR A 279 -9.89 -5.17 -13.54
C THR A 279 -10.00 -6.41 -14.43
N LEU A 280 -9.42 -7.54 -14.00
CA LEU A 280 -9.39 -8.78 -14.77
C LEU A 280 -10.61 -9.67 -14.52
N LEU A 281 -11.48 -9.31 -13.56
CA LEU A 281 -12.60 -10.15 -13.15
C LEU A 281 -13.50 -10.62 -14.32
N PRO A 282 -13.82 -9.78 -15.34
CA PRO A 282 -14.61 -10.22 -16.48
C PRO A 282 -13.96 -11.38 -17.26
N LEU A 283 -12.63 -11.37 -17.40
CA LEU A 283 -11.88 -12.41 -18.11
C LEU A 283 -11.75 -13.70 -17.28
N LEU A 284 -11.73 -13.56 -15.95
CA LEU A 284 -11.61 -14.68 -15.02
C LEU A 284 -12.94 -15.41 -14.80
N ALA A 285 -14.06 -14.68 -14.77
CA ALA A 285 -15.39 -15.22 -14.46
C ALA A 285 -16.03 -15.97 -15.64
N GLY A 286 -15.70 -15.58 -16.88
CA GLY A 286 -16.18 -16.20 -18.10
C GLY A 286 -17.44 -15.59 -18.68
#